data_AF-A0A397BP52-F1
#
_entry.id   AF-A0A397BP52-F1
#
_cell.length_a   1.000
_cell.length_b   1.000
_cell.length_c   1.000
_cell.angle_alpha   90.00
_cell.angle_beta   90.00
_cell.angle_gamma   90.00
#
_symmetry.space_group_name_H-M   'P 1'
#
loop_
_entity.id
_entity.type
_entity.pdbx_description
1 polymer ?
#
loop_
_entity_poly.entity_id
_entity_poly.type
_entity_poly.pdbx_seq_one_letter_code
_entity_poly.pdbx_strand_id
1 'polypeptide(L)'
;MIRLKDPQDAYLSQLHTCLPELLHRENSPPAPVKINAQQSSALAKHTAHKATSLRQQHDQPTDDTARNSDDLVSQINLLVHMYTLRREDAADHVADSLGFSVYLTSSRVDERAFVSHVAKVTAGLRRVRVDSCHLQSAWQCVDKLLSHRNHDTRAIAYAFLDVCLELHYDRVPLGMRLAIFQLLATGHGEFLRRQNSLRLLVQDGRTVLPFAKDLGWVLLTLLETSDAQKELSSLLHCILRRSPHALEPEIVTSITTLLSGRADAAYARRDKDACKRFLKFMTILVNHELDAAAATPECLASLCGLVNVKEDGVSTWAIIKHLLSGASRYQVLHGLLGLLEAPVAPFVVRYGWLSG
;
A
#
# COMPACT_ATOMS: atom_id res chain seq x y z
N MET A 1 -29.13 53.42 1.06
CA MET A 1 -29.26 53.20 2.51
C MET A 1 -30.52 52.38 2.73
N ILE A 2 -30.39 51.09 3.07
CA ILE A 2 -31.29 50.22 3.86
C ILE A 2 -30.67 48.80 3.82
N ARG A 3 -30.73 48.14 4.98
CA ARG A 3 -29.95 46.99 5.46
C ARG A 3 -30.38 45.62 4.91
N LEU A 4 -29.41 44.69 4.95
CA LEU A 4 -29.52 43.23 4.86
C LEU A 4 -30.58 42.61 5.80
N LYS A 5 -31.15 41.46 5.39
CA LYS A 5 -31.58 40.39 6.29
C LYS A 5 -31.36 39.01 5.64
N ASP A 6 -30.74 38.12 6.40
CA ASP A 6 -30.16 36.82 6.02
C ASP A 6 -31.17 35.70 5.65
N PRO A 7 -30.73 34.65 4.91
CA PRO A 7 -31.57 33.57 4.39
C PRO A 7 -31.69 32.33 5.30
N GLN A 8 -31.57 32.47 6.62
CA GLN A 8 -31.64 31.34 7.58
C GLN A 8 -33.05 30.91 7.97
N ASP A 9 -34.09 31.68 7.64
CA ASP A 9 -35.48 31.39 8.05
C ASP A 9 -36.20 30.36 7.16
N ALA A 10 -35.60 29.91 6.04
CA ALA A 10 -36.22 28.94 5.13
C ALA A 10 -35.93 27.46 5.47
N TYR A 11 -34.94 27.18 6.33
CA TYR A 11 -34.52 25.81 6.64
C TYR A 11 -35.21 25.21 7.89
N LEU A 12 -35.84 26.03 8.72
CA LEU A 12 -36.48 25.58 9.98
C LEU A 12 -37.97 25.21 9.82
N SER A 13 -38.59 25.46 8.67
CA SER A 13 -40.00 25.16 8.41
C SER A 13 -40.25 23.80 7.74
N GLN A 14 -39.23 23.02 7.40
CA GLN A 14 -39.38 21.69 6.79
C GLN A 14 -39.02 20.50 7.71
N LEU A 15 -38.45 20.76 8.89
CA LEU A 15 -38.07 19.72 9.84
C LEU A 15 -39.16 19.34 10.86
N HIS A 16 -40.38 19.90 10.74
CA HIS A 16 -41.43 19.76 11.75
C HIS A 16 -42.71 19.01 11.31
N THR A 17 -42.71 18.33 10.15
CA THR A 17 -43.94 17.71 9.59
C THR A 17 -43.88 16.21 9.33
N CYS A 18 -42.83 15.48 9.70
CA CYS A 18 -42.76 14.02 9.54
C CYS A 18 -42.24 13.32 10.79
N LEU A 19 -43.02 13.33 11.88
CA LEU A 19 -42.91 12.43 13.04
C LEU A 19 -44.13 12.72 13.93
N PRO A 20 -45.23 11.95 13.81
CA PRO A 20 -45.39 10.81 14.74
C PRO A 20 -46.30 9.70 14.22
N GLU A 21 -45.77 8.54 13.77
CA GLU A 21 -46.61 7.32 13.63
C GLU A 21 -45.78 6.03 13.48
N LEU A 22 -44.78 5.80 14.35
CA LEU A 22 -44.06 4.52 14.40
C LEU A 22 -43.77 4.05 15.84
N LEU A 23 -44.76 4.13 16.71
CA LEU A 23 -44.76 3.44 18.00
C LEU A 23 -46.15 2.82 18.26
N HIS A 24 -46.45 1.73 17.56
CA HIS A 24 -47.26 0.59 18.04
C HIS A 24 -47.56 -0.38 16.88
N ARG A 25 -46.75 -1.43 16.73
CA ARG A 25 -47.23 -2.74 16.29
C ARG A 25 -46.20 -3.81 16.61
N GLU A 26 -46.37 -4.42 17.78
CA GLU A 26 -45.95 -5.80 17.99
C GLU A 26 -46.73 -6.68 17.00
N ASN A 27 -46.02 -7.53 16.26
CA ASN A 27 -46.47 -8.86 15.83
C ASN A 27 -45.28 -9.61 15.20
N SER A 28 -44.85 -10.64 15.94
CA SER A 28 -44.07 -11.85 15.65
C SER A 28 -43.24 -12.00 14.35
N PRO A 29 -42.02 -12.56 14.43
CA PRO A 29 -41.15 -12.82 13.28
C PRO A 29 -41.62 -14.04 12.46
N PRO A 30 -41.42 -14.06 11.12
CA PRO A 30 -41.64 -15.27 10.33
C PRO A 30 -40.51 -16.27 10.54
N ALA A 31 -40.87 -17.55 10.60
CA ALA A 31 -40.00 -18.69 10.84
C ALA A 31 -38.93 -18.88 9.74
N PRO A 32 -37.74 -19.44 10.07
CA PRO A 32 -36.70 -19.71 9.09
C PRO A 32 -37.07 -20.87 8.17
N VAL A 33 -36.90 -20.65 6.86
CA VAL A 33 -37.03 -21.66 5.80
C VAL A 33 -35.91 -22.70 5.96
N LYS A 34 -36.32 -23.96 6.08
CA LYS A 34 -35.43 -25.14 6.11
C LYS A 34 -34.68 -25.27 4.78
N ILE A 35 -33.36 -25.07 4.80
CA ILE A 35 -32.46 -25.53 3.74
C ILE A 35 -31.75 -26.78 4.27
N ASN A 36 -31.94 -27.89 3.54
CA ASN A 36 -31.39 -29.20 3.86
C ASN A 36 -29.86 -29.16 3.97
N ALA A 37 -29.37 -29.40 5.18
CA ALA A 37 -28.00 -29.84 5.41
C ALA A 37 -27.92 -31.33 5.08
N GLN A 38 -27.39 -31.68 3.91
CA GLN A 38 -26.86 -33.02 3.67
C GLN A 38 -25.49 -33.12 4.33
N GLN A 39 -25.47 -33.79 5.47
CA GLN A 39 -24.29 -34.36 6.10
C GLN A 39 -23.77 -35.52 5.24
N SER A 40 -22.49 -35.49 4.87
CA SER A 40 -21.70 -36.68 4.56
C SER A 40 -20.52 -36.74 5.54
N SER A 41 -20.81 -37.29 6.72
CA SER A 41 -19.84 -37.75 7.70
C SER A 41 -19.63 -39.25 7.48
N ALA A 42 -18.51 -39.64 6.87
CA ALA A 42 -17.97 -41.00 6.98
C ALA A 42 -16.50 -41.02 6.55
N LEU A 43 -15.57 -40.79 7.48
CA LEU A 43 -14.38 -41.63 7.72
C LEU A 43 -13.49 -41.02 8.82
N ALA A 44 -13.86 -41.24 10.09
CA ALA A 44 -13.00 -40.93 11.23
C ALA A 44 -13.23 -41.96 12.35
N LYS A 45 -12.85 -43.21 12.11
CA LYS A 45 -12.59 -44.22 13.14
C LYS A 45 -11.53 -45.18 12.64
N HIS A 46 -10.30 -44.99 13.11
CA HIS A 46 -9.33 -46.03 13.50
C HIS A 46 -7.93 -45.41 13.54
N THR A 47 -7.56 -44.85 14.70
CA THR A 47 -6.24 -44.98 15.36
C THR A 47 -6.18 -44.02 16.55
N ALA A 48 -6.91 -44.35 17.62
CA ALA A 48 -6.76 -43.73 18.93
C ALA A 48 -6.40 -44.82 19.95
N HIS A 49 -5.18 -45.34 19.86
CA HIS A 49 -4.52 -46.07 20.95
C HIS A 49 -3.00 -45.88 20.86
N LYS A 50 -2.53 -44.66 21.12
CA LYS A 50 -1.21 -44.42 21.74
C LYS A 50 -1.13 -42.96 22.22
N ALA A 51 -1.85 -42.67 23.30
CA ALA A 51 -1.73 -41.40 24.02
C ALA A 51 -1.52 -41.70 25.50
N THR A 52 -0.32 -42.18 25.83
CA THR A 52 0.22 -42.07 27.18
C THR A 52 1.74 -42.12 27.10
N SER A 53 2.35 -41.00 27.48
CA SER A 53 3.77 -40.71 27.68
C SER A 53 4.33 -39.66 26.72
N LEU A 54 5.00 -38.67 27.31
CA LEU A 54 5.67 -37.49 26.73
C LEU A 54 4.86 -36.19 26.74
N ARG A 55 4.52 -35.76 27.97
CA ARG A 55 4.46 -34.34 28.33
C ARG A 55 5.86 -33.95 28.85
N GLN A 56 6.33 -32.76 28.46
CA GLN A 56 7.65 -32.16 28.70
C GLN A 56 8.73 -32.48 27.66
N GLN A 57 8.59 -31.92 26.46
CA GLN A 57 9.76 -31.39 25.75
C GLN A 57 9.78 -29.89 25.96
N HIS A 58 10.80 -29.48 26.70
CA HIS A 58 11.24 -28.12 26.92
C HIS A 58 11.56 -27.49 25.54
N ASP A 59 11.03 -26.31 25.26
CA ASP A 59 11.45 -25.45 24.15
C ASP A 59 12.89 -25.01 24.39
N GLN A 60 13.84 -25.90 24.10
CA GLN A 60 15.26 -25.59 24.14
C GLN A 60 15.70 -25.40 22.68
N PRO A 61 16.13 -24.19 22.27
CA PRO A 61 16.69 -24.01 20.95
C PRO A 61 17.85 -24.99 20.79
N THR A 62 17.89 -25.73 19.68
CA THR A 62 19.01 -26.61 19.37
C THR A 62 20.30 -25.78 19.41
N ASP A 63 21.36 -26.33 20.00
CA ASP A 63 22.64 -25.63 20.28
C ASP A 63 23.18 -24.85 19.06
N ASP A 64 22.97 -25.39 17.85
CA ASP A 64 23.31 -24.76 16.58
C ASP A 64 22.54 -23.46 16.28
N THR A 65 21.25 -23.37 16.66
CA THR A 65 20.43 -22.17 16.45
C THR A 65 20.81 -21.04 17.40
N ALA A 66 21.11 -21.37 18.67
CA ALA A 66 21.60 -20.41 19.65
C ALA A 66 22.97 -19.87 19.23
N ARG A 67 23.90 -20.75 18.85
CA ARG A 67 25.23 -20.36 18.37
C ARG A 67 25.20 -19.50 17.11
N ASN A 68 24.31 -19.79 16.17
CA ASN A 68 24.13 -18.97 14.96
C ASN A 68 23.52 -17.60 15.27
N SER A 69 22.68 -17.50 16.30
CA SER A 69 22.13 -16.24 16.79
C SER A 69 23.19 -15.38 17.44
N ASP A 70 24.02 -15.95 18.30
CA ASP A 70 25.10 -15.23 18.97
C ASP A 70 26.17 -14.71 17.99
N ASP A 71 26.47 -15.48 16.95
CA ASP A 71 27.35 -15.04 15.86
C ASP A 71 26.75 -13.84 15.10
N LEU A 72 25.46 -13.89 14.73
CA LEU A 72 24.80 -12.77 14.05
C LEU A 72 24.72 -11.52 14.93
N VAL A 73 24.43 -11.67 16.23
CA VAL A 73 24.46 -10.56 17.18
C VAL A 73 25.85 -9.95 17.25
N SER A 74 26.90 -10.76 17.29
CA SER A 74 28.30 -10.29 17.25
C SER A 74 28.61 -9.52 15.95
N GLN A 75 28.09 -9.98 14.82
CA GLN A 75 28.23 -9.29 13.53
C GLN A 75 27.49 -7.94 13.51
N ILE A 76 26.30 -7.86 14.13
CA ILE A 76 25.56 -6.59 14.28
C ILE A 76 26.33 -5.63 15.19
N ASN A 77 26.87 -6.10 16.31
CA ASN A 77 27.67 -5.26 17.21
C ASN A 77 28.94 -4.72 16.52
N LEU A 78 29.59 -5.55 15.70
CA LEU A 78 30.70 -5.09 14.87
C LEU A 78 30.26 -4.03 13.86
N LEU A 79 29.07 -4.18 13.24
CA LEU A 79 28.53 -3.17 12.31
C LEU A 79 28.32 -1.82 13.02
N VAL A 80 27.77 -1.85 14.23
CA VAL A 80 27.57 -0.65 15.06
C VAL A 80 28.91 0.01 15.39
N HIS A 81 29.92 -0.78 15.78
CA HIS A 81 31.25 -0.25 16.06
C HIS A 81 31.92 0.36 14.81
N MET A 82 31.80 -0.29 13.66
CA MET A 82 32.28 0.28 12.39
C MET A 82 31.56 1.60 12.07
N TYR A 83 30.26 1.69 12.34
CA TYR A 83 29.49 2.91 12.13
C TYR A 83 29.91 4.06 13.07
N THR A 84 30.21 3.77 14.34
CA THR A 84 30.68 4.80 15.29
C THR A 84 32.03 5.35 14.88
N LEU A 85 33.00 4.49 14.50
CA LEU A 85 34.30 4.93 14.00
C LEU A 85 34.16 5.85 12.77
N ARG A 86 33.28 5.49 11.82
CA ARG A 86 33.02 6.33 10.63
C ARG A 86 32.40 7.69 10.98
N ARG A 87 31.64 7.78 12.05
CA ARG A 87 31.03 9.05 12.50
C ARG A 87 32.05 9.93 13.21
N GLU A 88 32.93 9.35 14.00
CA GLU A 88 34.04 10.05 14.67
C GLU A 88 35.00 10.63 13.62
N ASP A 89 35.44 9.83 12.64
CA ASP A 89 36.29 10.30 11.54
C ASP A 89 35.67 11.49 10.77
N ALA A 90 34.35 11.47 10.55
CA ALA A 90 33.66 12.55 9.87
C ALA A 90 33.59 13.85 10.71
N ALA A 91 33.49 13.73 12.03
CA ALA A 91 33.51 14.87 12.95
C ALA A 91 34.92 15.47 13.05
N ASP A 92 35.95 14.62 13.09
CA ASP A 92 37.34 15.03 13.14
C ASP A 92 37.75 15.78 11.87
N HIS A 93 37.30 15.36 10.69
CA HIS A 93 37.54 16.11 9.45
C HIS A 93 36.88 17.49 9.40
N VAL A 94 35.74 17.67 10.07
CA VAL A 94 35.12 18.99 10.24
C VAL A 94 35.94 19.85 11.20
N ALA A 95 36.47 19.26 12.28
CA ALA A 95 37.35 19.95 13.24
C ALA A 95 38.73 20.30 12.65
N ASP A 96 39.33 19.42 11.84
CA ASP A 96 40.55 19.65 11.05
C ASP A 96 40.36 20.86 10.12
N SER A 97 39.22 20.92 9.41
CA SER A 97 38.87 22.02 8.50
C SER A 97 38.67 23.36 9.20
N LEU A 98 38.42 23.33 10.51
CA LEU A 98 38.31 24.50 11.37
C LEU A 98 39.62 24.80 12.14
N GLY A 99 40.70 24.06 11.87
CA GLY A 99 42.03 24.30 12.42
C GLY A 99 42.24 23.83 13.87
N PHE A 100 41.37 22.96 14.39
CA PHE A 100 41.38 22.57 15.81
C PHE A 100 42.07 21.24 16.12
N SER A 101 42.54 20.50 15.13
CA SER A 101 42.96 19.12 15.34
C SER A 101 44.48 18.94 15.24
N VAL A 102 45.03 18.38 16.31
CA VAL A 102 46.44 18.10 16.53
C VAL A 102 46.52 16.62 16.90
N TYR A 103 46.97 15.81 15.93
CA TYR A 103 47.14 14.35 15.99
C TYR A 103 45.86 13.52 16.09
N LEU A 104 45.61 12.66 15.10
CA LEU A 104 45.46 11.21 15.27
C LEU A 104 45.16 10.56 13.90
N THR A 105 46.04 9.68 13.46
CA THR A 105 45.76 8.70 12.40
C THR A 105 44.80 7.65 12.97
N SER A 106 43.51 8.00 13.08
CA SER A 106 42.49 7.08 13.56
C SER A 106 42.04 6.13 12.45
N SER A 107 41.66 4.93 12.87
CA SER A 107 41.34 3.75 12.08
C SER A 107 40.20 4.01 11.08
N ARG A 108 40.53 4.52 9.89
CA ARG A 108 39.56 4.73 8.80
C ARG A 108 38.93 3.40 8.38
N VAL A 109 37.64 3.26 8.65
CA VAL A 109 36.85 2.14 8.12
C VAL A 109 36.55 2.42 6.66
N ASP A 110 37.08 1.57 5.77
CA ASP A 110 36.77 1.64 4.35
C ASP A 110 35.27 1.47 4.08
N GLU A 111 34.70 2.34 3.24
CA GLU A 111 33.28 2.33 2.89
C GLU A 111 32.90 0.98 2.25
N ARG A 112 33.77 0.42 1.40
CA ARG A 112 33.51 -0.89 0.78
C ARG A 112 33.48 -2.00 1.82
N ALA A 113 34.37 -1.96 2.81
CA ALA A 113 34.36 -2.91 3.92
C ALA A 113 33.08 -2.79 4.75
N PHE A 114 32.63 -1.56 5.04
CA PHE A 114 31.37 -1.32 5.74
C PHE A 114 30.15 -1.87 4.97
N VAL A 115 30.04 -1.53 3.69
CA VAL A 115 28.91 -1.98 2.84
C VAL A 115 28.93 -3.51 2.66
N SER A 116 30.12 -4.11 2.52
CA SER A 116 30.27 -5.57 2.53
C SER A 116 29.81 -6.20 3.84
N HIS A 117 30.09 -5.56 4.98
CA HIS A 117 29.63 -6.03 6.28
C HIS A 117 28.11 -5.91 6.45
N VAL A 118 27.49 -4.83 5.94
CA VAL A 118 26.02 -4.72 5.85
C VAL A 118 25.42 -5.88 5.05
N ALA A 119 26.04 -6.24 3.92
CA ALA A 119 25.58 -7.38 3.12
C ALA A 119 25.70 -8.72 3.87
N LYS A 120 26.76 -8.91 4.67
CA LYS A 120 26.92 -10.09 5.55
C LYS A 120 25.83 -10.16 6.62
N VAL A 121 25.60 -9.06 7.35
CA VAL A 121 24.51 -8.98 8.34
C VAL A 121 23.16 -9.26 7.68
N THR A 122 22.91 -8.70 6.50
CA THR A 122 21.68 -8.96 5.72
C THR A 122 21.52 -10.44 5.39
N ALA A 123 22.60 -11.12 4.97
CA ALA A 123 22.57 -12.55 4.70
C ALA A 123 22.34 -13.39 5.97
N GLY A 124 22.89 -12.97 7.11
CA GLY A 124 22.64 -13.60 8.41
C GLY A 124 21.18 -13.45 8.86
N LEU A 125 20.60 -12.25 8.72
CA LEU A 125 19.20 -11.98 9.02
C LEU A 125 18.21 -12.80 8.20
N ARG A 126 18.60 -13.31 7.03
CA ARG A 126 17.77 -14.26 6.26
C ARG A 126 17.66 -15.64 6.91
N ARG A 127 18.61 -15.99 7.77
CA ARG A 127 18.73 -17.33 8.37
C ARG A 127 18.33 -17.35 9.84
N VAL A 128 18.57 -16.24 10.55
CA VAL A 128 18.40 -16.18 12.00
C VAL A 128 17.57 -14.96 12.40
N ARG A 129 16.63 -15.19 13.33
CA ARG A 129 15.80 -14.14 13.94
C ARG A 129 16.50 -13.49 15.12
N VAL A 130 16.64 -12.17 15.08
CA VAL A 130 17.18 -11.34 16.16
C VAL A 130 16.06 -10.53 16.81
N ASP A 131 16.28 -9.99 17.99
CA ASP A 131 15.28 -9.16 18.68
C ASP A 131 15.14 -7.76 18.05
N SER A 132 14.18 -6.99 18.58
CA SER A 132 13.89 -5.64 18.14
C SER A 132 15.04 -4.64 18.38
N CYS A 133 15.83 -4.80 19.45
CA CYS A 133 16.88 -3.83 19.77
C CYS A 133 18.06 -3.98 18.80
N HIS A 134 18.46 -5.21 18.48
CA HIS A 134 19.51 -5.47 17.49
C HIS A 134 19.09 -5.04 16.09
N LEU A 135 17.83 -5.25 15.68
CA LEU A 135 17.31 -4.73 14.41
C LEU A 135 17.37 -3.21 14.34
N GLN A 136 16.97 -2.54 15.42
CA GLN A 136 16.98 -1.08 15.48
C GLN A 136 18.41 -0.52 15.43
N SER A 137 19.37 -1.14 16.13
CA SER A 137 20.79 -0.77 16.07
C SER A 137 21.37 -0.96 14.68
N ALA A 138 21.08 -2.10 14.02
CA ALA A 138 21.50 -2.35 12.65
C ALA A 138 20.89 -1.33 11.67
N TRP A 139 19.60 -1.01 11.84
CA TRP A 139 18.92 -0.02 11.03
C TRP A 139 19.56 1.38 11.09
N GLN A 140 19.90 1.85 12.29
CA GLN A 140 20.58 3.14 12.49
C GLN A 140 21.94 3.24 11.78
N CYS A 141 22.56 2.10 11.46
CA CYS A 141 23.80 2.03 10.71
C CYS A 141 23.56 2.08 9.18
N VAL A 142 22.38 1.64 8.72
CA VAL A 142 22.06 1.40 7.31
C VAL A 142 21.20 2.51 6.69
N ASP A 143 20.37 3.20 7.48
CA ASP A 143 19.39 4.19 6.99
C ASP A 143 19.98 5.22 6.01
N LYS A 144 21.14 5.81 6.32
CA LYS A 144 21.82 6.80 5.49
C LYS A 144 22.34 6.24 4.17
N LEU A 145 22.53 4.93 4.06
CA LEU A 145 22.96 4.28 2.82
C LEU A 145 21.86 4.31 1.74
N LEU A 146 20.59 4.48 2.12
CA LEU A 146 19.47 4.58 1.17
C LEU A 146 19.56 5.85 0.30
N SER A 147 20.20 6.89 0.80
CA SER A 147 20.45 8.14 0.06
C SER A 147 21.86 8.22 -0.55
N HIS A 148 22.60 7.09 -0.56
CA HIS A 148 23.97 7.08 -1.06
C HIS A 148 24.03 7.32 -2.58
N ARG A 149 25.11 7.96 -3.06
CA ARG A 149 25.31 8.26 -4.49
C ARG A 149 25.43 6.99 -5.36
N ASN A 150 26.06 5.95 -4.82
CA ASN A 150 26.27 4.69 -5.54
C ASN A 150 25.00 3.82 -5.48
N HIS A 151 24.50 3.43 -6.66
CA HIS A 151 23.36 2.54 -6.83
C HIS A 151 23.53 1.20 -6.12
N ASP A 152 24.72 0.59 -6.17
CA ASP A 152 24.94 -0.73 -5.57
C ASP A 152 24.92 -0.67 -4.04
N THR A 153 25.40 0.43 -3.47
CA THR A 153 25.28 0.70 -2.02
C THR A 153 23.82 0.85 -1.60
N ARG A 154 23.04 1.64 -2.36
CA ARG A 154 21.59 1.74 -2.12
C ARG A 154 20.92 0.39 -2.24
N ALA A 155 21.31 -0.41 -3.23
CA ALA A 155 20.75 -1.73 -3.47
C ALA A 155 20.91 -2.67 -2.26
N ILE A 156 22.08 -2.65 -1.63
CA ILE A 156 22.36 -3.42 -0.41
C ILE A 156 21.51 -2.91 0.76
N ALA A 157 21.35 -1.60 0.90
CA ALA A 157 20.52 -1.00 1.94
C ALA A 157 19.02 -1.38 1.78
N TYR A 158 18.49 -1.36 0.55
CA TYR A 158 17.14 -1.86 0.27
C TYR A 158 17.02 -3.36 0.54
N ALA A 159 18.04 -4.16 0.20
CA ALA A 159 18.02 -5.60 0.50
C ALA A 159 17.99 -5.88 2.02
N PHE A 160 18.70 -5.08 2.82
CA PHE A 160 18.60 -5.12 4.28
C PHE A 160 17.18 -4.78 4.76
N LEU A 161 16.61 -3.69 4.23
CA LEU A 161 15.27 -3.22 4.58
C LEU A 161 14.21 -4.28 4.26
N ASP A 162 14.27 -4.85 3.05
CA ASP A 162 13.33 -5.86 2.59
C ASP A 162 13.39 -7.10 3.49
N VAL A 163 14.60 -7.57 3.87
CA VAL A 163 14.76 -8.68 4.81
C VAL A 163 14.15 -8.38 6.18
N CYS A 164 14.34 -7.16 6.70
CA CYS A 164 13.74 -6.77 7.97
C CYS A 164 12.20 -6.78 7.91
N LEU A 165 11.62 -6.25 6.83
CA LEU A 165 10.17 -6.14 6.67
C LEU A 165 9.52 -7.47 6.25
N GLU A 166 10.23 -8.34 5.54
CA GLU A 166 9.69 -9.62 5.08
C GLU A 166 9.79 -10.70 6.17
N LEU A 167 10.95 -10.81 6.83
CA LEU A 167 11.24 -11.93 7.73
C LEU A 167 11.14 -11.59 9.22
N HIS A 168 11.22 -10.30 9.58
CA HIS A 168 11.24 -9.85 10.98
C HIS A 168 10.15 -8.81 11.29
N TYR A 169 9.12 -8.68 10.46
CA TYR A 169 8.10 -7.63 10.58
C TYR A 169 7.53 -7.47 12.00
N ASP A 170 7.24 -8.59 12.66
CA ASP A 170 6.72 -8.68 14.03
C ASP A 170 7.66 -8.06 15.07
N ARG A 171 8.95 -8.01 14.77
CA ARG A 171 10.01 -7.49 15.63
C ARG A 171 10.48 -6.10 15.21
N VAL A 172 10.07 -5.58 14.06
CA VAL A 172 10.38 -4.20 13.65
C VAL A 172 9.52 -3.23 14.46
N PRO A 173 10.13 -2.41 15.35
CA PRO A 173 9.37 -1.47 16.18
C PRO A 173 8.57 -0.48 15.35
N LEU A 174 7.44 0.01 15.87
CA LEU A 174 6.61 0.99 15.17
C LEU A 174 7.40 2.26 14.80
N GLY A 175 8.25 2.77 15.70
CA GLY A 175 9.10 3.93 15.42
C GLY A 175 10.03 3.71 14.22
N MET A 176 10.60 2.51 14.08
CA MET A 176 11.40 2.14 12.92
C MET A 176 10.55 2.06 11.65
N ARG A 177 9.35 1.47 11.71
CA ARG A 177 8.41 1.43 10.58
C ARG A 177 8.01 2.82 10.08
N LEU A 178 7.77 3.76 10.99
CA LEU A 178 7.46 5.16 10.64
C LEU A 178 8.66 5.86 10.00
N ALA A 179 9.87 5.65 10.52
CA ALA A 179 11.09 6.21 9.92
C ALA A 179 11.34 5.65 8.51
N ILE A 180 11.13 4.34 8.32
CA ILE A 180 11.19 3.69 7.01
C ILE A 180 10.15 4.32 6.07
N PHE A 181 8.90 4.48 6.51
CA PHE A 181 7.85 5.09 5.70
C PHE A 181 8.25 6.49 5.22
N GLN A 182 8.76 7.33 6.12
CA GLN A 182 9.21 8.68 5.78
C GLN A 182 10.34 8.66 4.73
N LEU A 183 11.35 7.80 4.90
CA LEU A 183 12.42 7.65 3.91
C LEU A 183 11.90 7.18 2.54
N LEU A 184 10.97 6.24 2.54
CA LEU A 184 10.34 5.75 1.31
C LEU A 184 9.46 6.82 0.66
N ALA A 185 8.84 7.71 1.44
CA ALA A 185 8.02 8.82 0.96
C ALA A 185 8.86 9.93 0.33
N THR A 186 9.93 10.37 1.00
CA THR A 186 10.74 11.52 0.58
C THR A 186 11.92 11.16 -0.33
N GLY A 187 12.21 9.87 -0.52
CA GLY A 187 13.29 9.43 -1.40
C GLY A 187 13.14 9.92 -2.84
N HIS A 188 14.25 9.97 -3.57
CA HIS A 188 14.29 10.27 -5.01
C HIS A 188 14.83 9.07 -5.78
N GLY A 189 14.25 8.80 -6.96
CA GLY A 189 14.62 7.64 -7.78
C GLY A 189 14.28 6.30 -7.11
N GLU A 190 14.91 5.22 -7.60
CA GLU A 190 14.75 3.84 -7.10
C GLU A 190 13.28 3.40 -6.95
N PHE A 191 12.41 3.87 -7.85
CA PHE A 191 10.97 3.76 -7.66
C PHE A 191 10.51 2.32 -7.43
N LEU A 192 11.05 1.38 -8.21
CA LEU A 192 10.72 -0.04 -8.08
C LEU A 192 11.08 -0.60 -6.70
N ARG A 193 12.30 -0.32 -6.20
CA ARG A 193 12.73 -0.78 -4.87
C ARG A 193 11.88 -0.15 -3.77
N ARG A 194 11.65 1.16 -3.86
CA ARG A 194 10.82 1.88 -2.90
C ARG A 194 9.40 1.32 -2.83
N GLN A 195 8.79 1.03 -3.98
CA GLN A 195 7.46 0.45 -4.04
C GLN A 195 7.42 -0.97 -3.47
N ASN A 196 8.46 -1.78 -3.69
CA ASN A 196 8.56 -3.11 -3.10
C ASN A 196 8.73 -3.05 -1.58
N SER A 197 9.62 -2.20 -1.06
CA SER A 197 9.77 -2.02 0.38
C SER A 197 8.51 -1.41 1.01
N LEU A 198 7.83 -0.49 0.32
CA LEU A 198 6.54 0.06 0.77
C LEU A 198 5.49 -1.04 0.85
N ARG A 199 5.42 -1.92 -0.16
CA ARG A 199 4.52 -3.08 -0.17
C ARG A 199 4.75 -3.99 1.05
N LEU A 200 6.00 -4.27 1.39
CA LEU A 200 6.36 -5.05 2.57
C LEU A 200 5.98 -4.30 3.86
N LEU A 201 6.24 -3.00 3.93
CA LEU A 201 5.95 -2.16 5.09
C LEU A 201 4.44 -2.13 5.43
N VAL A 202 3.60 -1.99 4.41
CA VAL A 202 2.14 -1.99 4.57
C VAL A 202 1.51 -3.39 4.51
N GLN A 203 2.34 -4.43 4.33
CA GLN A 203 1.95 -5.84 4.20
C GLN A 203 0.80 -6.06 3.19
N ASP A 204 1.00 -5.54 1.97
CA ASP A 204 -0.02 -5.59 0.90
C ASP A 204 -1.38 -5.03 1.35
N GLY A 205 -1.38 -3.96 2.15
CA GLY A 205 -2.61 -3.31 2.60
C GLY A 205 -3.18 -3.83 3.92
N ARG A 206 -2.55 -4.83 4.57
CA ARG A 206 -3.01 -5.32 5.89
C ARG A 206 -2.70 -4.36 7.03
N THR A 207 -1.57 -3.64 6.93
CA THR A 207 -1.07 -2.77 8.00
C THR A 207 -0.86 -1.36 7.47
N VAL A 208 -1.97 -0.63 7.29
CA VAL A 208 -2.00 0.71 6.69
C VAL A 208 -2.29 1.82 7.70
N LEU A 209 -3.02 1.50 8.77
CA LEU A 209 -3.47 2.47 9.77
C LEU A 209 -2.34 3.36 10.34
N PRO A 210 -1.13 2.84 10.63
CA PRO A 210 -0.05 3.69 11.12
C PRO A 210 0.41 4.78 10.15
N PHE A 211 0.09 4.65 8.87
CA PHE A 211 0.55 5.52 7.78
C PHE A 211 -0.60 6.27 7.11
N ALA A 212 -1.85 6.08 7.56
CA ALA A 212 -3.05 6.50 6.84
C ALA A 212 -3.07 7.98 6.45
N LYS A 213 -2.54 8.85 7.33
CA LYS A 213 -2.47 10.30 7.12
C LYS A 213 -1.74 10.69 5.83
N ASP A 214 -0.65 10.01 5.52
CA ASP A 214 0.27 10.42 4.45
C ASP A 214 0.29 9.42 3.28
N LEU A 215 -0.16 8.17 3.51
CA LEU A 215 -0.11 7.08 2.51
C LEU A 215 -0.81 7.44 1.21
N GLY A 216 -1.99 8.09 1.29
CA GLY A 216 -2.74 8.50 0.10
C GLY A 216 -1.95 9.44 -0.80
N TRP A 217 -1.39 10.51 -0.21
CA TRP A 217 -0.55 11.47 -0.91
C TRP A 217 0.69 10.81 -1.51
N VAL A 218 1.38 9.95 -0.75
CA VAL A 218 2.56 9.22 -1.24
C VAL A 218 2.22 8.36 -2.46
N LEU A 219 1.11 7.63 -2.44
CA LEU A 219 0.66 6.81 -3.57
C LEU A 219 0.33 7.67 -4.79
N LEU A 220 -0.35 8.81 -4.59
CA LEU A 220 -0.69 9.74 -5.68
C LEU A 220 0.58 10.34 -6.31
N THR A 221 1.52 10.83 -5.51
CA THR A 221 2.80 11.35 -6.01
C THR A 221 3.59 10.28 -6.76
N LEU A 222 3.67 9.06 -6.21
CA LEU A 222 4.33 7.95 -6.91
C LEU A 222 3.62 7.60 -8.22
N LEU A 223 2.29 7.69 -8.28
CA LEU A 223 1.56 7.48 -9.53
C LEU A 223 2.00 8.51 -10.54
N GLU A 224 2.09 9.78 -10.18
CA GLU A 224 2.51 10.85 -11.09
C GLU A 224 3.96 10.72 -11.57
N THR A 225 4.90 10.40 -10.68
CA THR A 225 6.34 10.51 -10.97
C THR A 225 7.03 9.20 -11.33
N SER A 226 6.47 8.05 -10.98
CA SER A 226 7.17 6.76 -11.14
C SER A 226 7.16 6.23 -12.57
N ASP A 227 8.24 5.57 -12.98
CA ASP A 227 8.33 4.73 -14.17
C ASP A 227 7.83 3.28 -13.93
N ALA A 228 7.80 2.81 -12.69
CA ALA A 228 7.39 1.47 -12.27
C ALA A 228 5.86 1.29 -12.09
N GLN A 229 5.06 1.81 -13.02
CA GLN A 229 3.60 1.89 -12.90
C GLN A 229 2.90 0.54 -12.66
N LYS A 230 3.44 -0.55 -13.19
CA LYS A 230 2.86 -1.90 -13.01
C LYS A 230 2.85 -2.33 -11.55
N GLU A 231 3.97 -2.17 -10.85
CA GLU A 231 4.09 -2.56 -9.45
C GLU A 231 3.26 -1.66 -8.54
N LEU A 232 3.26 -0.36 -8.83
CA LEU A 232 2.45 0.60 -8.09
C LEU A 232 0.95 0.33 -8.21
N SER A 233 0.44 0.06 -9.44
CA SER A 233 -0.97 -0.31 -9.62
C SER A 233 -1.31 -1.59 -8.83
N SER A 234 -0.42 -2.58 -8.85
CA SER A 234 -0.62 -3.82 -8.11
C SER A 234 -0.68 -3.58 -6.59
N LEU A 235 0.21 -2.74 -6.05
CA LEU A 235 0.19 -2.35 -4.64
C LEU A 235 -1.10 -1.62 -4.27
N LEU A 236 -1.52 -0.64 -5.08
CA LEU A 236 -2.75 0.11 -4.88
C LEU A 236 -3.97 -0.82 -4.85
N HIS A 237 -4.03 -1.82 -5.75
CA HIS A 237 -5.08 -2.84 -5.74
C HIS A 237 -5.10 -3.64 -4.43
N CYS A 238 -3.93 -4.06 -3.92
CA CYS A 238 -3.84 -4.77 -2.65
C CYS A 238 -4.35 -3.92 -1.49
N ILE A 239 -3.94 -2.65 -1.43
CA ILE A 239 -4.35 -1.70 -0.38
C ILE A 239 -5.87 -1.52 -0.38
N LEU A 240 -6.46 -1.13 -1.50
CA LEU A 240 -7.91 -0.87 -1.55
C LEU A 240 -8.74 -2.14 -1.39
N ARG A 241 -8.24 -3.30 -1.78
CA ARG A 241 -8.96 -4.57 -1.57
C ARG A 241 -9.00 -4.99 -0.10
N ARG A 242 -7.90 -4.78 0.64
CA ARG A 242 -7.79 -5.23 2.03
C ARG A 242 -8.22 -4.17 3.04
N SER A 243 -8.05 -2.90 2.68
CA SER A 243 -8.37 -1.75 3.52
C SER A 243 -8.98 -0.63 2.64
N PRO A 244 -10.23 -0.79 2.18
CA PRO A 244 -10.86 0.11 1.19
C PRO A 244 -11.00 1.56 1.66
N HIS A 245 -11.17 1.77 2.96
CA HIS A 245 -11.30 3.11 3.56
C HIS A 245 -9.99 3.59 4.21
N ALA A 246 -8.84 3.02 3.85
CA ALA A 246 -7.55 3.46 4.36
C ALA A 246 -7.08 4.79 3.76
N LEU A 247 -7.62 5.18 2.61
CA LEU A 247 -7.30 6.41 1.91
C LEU A 247 -8.49 7.36 1.99
N GLU A 248 -8.21 8.65 2.06
CA GLU A 248 -9.25 9.68 2.04
C GLU A 248 -10.03 9.64 0.71
N PRO A 249 -11.37 9.82 0.72
CA PRO A 249 -12.19 9.76 -0.49
C PRO A 249 -11.72 10.70 -1.60
N GLU A 250 -11.28 11.90 -1.24
CA GLU A 250 -10.74 12.90 -2.19
C GLU A 250 -9.50 12.37 -2.91
N ILE A 251 -8.59 11.71 -2.19
CA ILE A 251 -7.40 11.10 -2.77
C ILE A 251 -7.76 9.93 -3.68
N VAL A 252 -8.72 9.08 -3.29
CA VAL A 252 -9.18 7.99 -4.15
C VAL A 252 -9.78 8.53 -5.44
N THR A 253 -10.55 9.63 -5.37
CA THR A 253 -11.07 10.34 -6.54
C THR A 253 -9.94 10.87 -7.43
N SER A 254 -8.94 11.56 -6.88
CA SER A 254 -7.79 12.07 -7.65
C SER A 254 -7.01 10.95 -8.34
N ILE A 255 -6.75 9.83 -7.62
CA ILE A 255 -6.13 8.64 -8.18
C ILE A 255 -6.96 8.08 -9.33
N THR A 256 -8.28 8.01 -9.16
CA THR A 256 -9.21 7.47 -10.17
C THR A 256 -9.21 8.33 -11.44
N THR A 257 -9.27 9.66 -11.30
CA THR A 257 -9.20 10.58 -12.43
C THR A 257 -7.87 10.48 -13.17
N LEU A 258 -6.75 10.41 -12.44
CA LEU A 258 -5.41 10.22 -13.03
C LEU A 258 -5.32 8.90 -13.81
N LEU A 259 -5.81 7.80 -13.23
CA LEU A 259 -5.78 6.48 -13.88
C LEU A 259 -6.72 6.41 -15.09
N SER A 260 -7.84 7.13 -15.07
CA SER A 260 -8.79 7.23 -16.19
C SER A 260 -8.12 7.88 -17.41
N GLY A 261 -7.49 9.04 -17.24
CA GLY A 261 -6.74 9.69 -18.33
C GLY A 261 -5.58 8.83 -18.86
N ARG A 262 -4.92 8.05 -17.99
CA ARG A 262 -3.87 7.10 -18.41
C ARG A 262 -4.42 5.90 -19.17
N ALA A 263 -5.57 5.38 -18.77
CA ALA A 263 -6.22 4.29 -19.47
C ALA A 263 -6.62 4.73 -20.89
N ASP A 264 -7.06 5.97 -21.05
CA ASP A 264 -7.40 6.55 -22.35
C ASP A 264 -6.18 6.69 -23.26
N ALA A 265 -5.08 7.23 -22.73
CA ALA A 265 -3.82 7.30 -23.45
C ALA A 265 -3.26 5.91 -23.80
N ALA A 266 -3.40 4.93 -22.90
CA ALA A 266 -3.00 3.55 -23.14
C ALA A 266 -3.85 2.89 -24.24
N TYR A 267 -5.16 3.11 -24.23
CA TYR A 267 -6.07 2.61 -25.25
C TYR A 267 -5.72 3.15 -26.64
N ALA A 268 -5.44 4.45 -26.74
CA ALA A 268 -4.99 5.07 -27.99
C ALA A 268 -3.69 4.44 -28.54
N ARG A 269 -2.79 4.02 -27.65
CA ARG A 269 -1.56 3.28 -28.00
C ARG A 269 -1.74 1.76 -28.17
N ARG A 270 -2.96 1.25 -28.04
CA ARG A 270 -3.30 -0.19 -28.05
C ARG A 270 -2.61 -1.00 -26.93
N ASP A 271 -2.27 -0.37 -25.82
CA ASP A 271 -1.74 -1.04 -24.62
C ASP A 271 -2.91 -1.63 -23.81
N LYS A 272 -3.22 -2.89 -24.12
CA LYS A 272 -4.31 -3.63 -23.47
C LYS A 272 -4.04 -3.92 -22.00
N ASP A 273 -2.79 -4.14 -21.60
CA ASP A 273 -2.45 -4.53 -20.23
C ASP A 273 -2.60 -3.36 -19.25
N ALA A 274 -2.31 -2.13 -19.68
CA ALA A 274 -2.65 -0.93 -18.92
C ALA A 274 -4.17 -0.76 -18.78
N CYS A 275 -4.94 -0.95 -19.86
CA CYS A 275 -6.40 -0.89 -19.81
C CYS A 275 -6.99 -1.93 -18.84
N LYS A 276 -6.48 -3.17 -18.85
CA LYS A 276 -6.88 -4.21 -17.88
C LYS A 276 -6.61 -3.82 -16.44
N ARG A 277 -5.45 -3.22 -16.16
CA ARG A 277 -5.11 -2.77 -14.80
C ARG A 277 -6.10 -1.72 -14.32
N PHE A 278 -6.48 -0.77 -15.18
CA PHE A 278 -7.52 0.19 -14.87
C PHE A 278 -8.88 -0.47 -14.61
N LEU A 279 -9.34 -1.40 -15.47
CA LEU A 279 -10.61 -2.09 -15.24
C LEU A 279 -10.62 -2.91 -13.94
N LYS A 280 -9.48 -3.53 -13.58
CA LYS A 280 -9.31 -4.20 -12.28
C LYS A 280 -9.40 -3.22 -11.12
N PHE A 281 -8.78 -2.04 -11.23
CA PHE A 281 -8.90 -0.98 -10.25
C PHE A 281 -10.37 -0.56 -10.06
N MET A 282 -11.08 -0.30 -11.16
CA MET A 282 -12.50 0.06 -11.14
C MET A 282 -13.39 -0.99 -10.49
N THR A 283 -13.12 -2.27 -10.77
CA THR A 283 -13.83 -3.38 -10.12
C THR A 283 -13.62 -3.39 -8.61
N ILE A 284 -12.41 -3.06 -8.14
CA ILE A 284 -12.13 -2.95 -6.70
C ILE A 284 -12.94 -1.82 -6.08
N LEU A 285 -12.98 -0.63 -6.69
CA LEU A 285 -13.75 0.49 -6.16
C LEU A 285 -15.23 0.13 -5.95
N VAL A 286 -15.81 -0.45 -6.98
CA VAL A 286 -17.23 -0.81 -7.05
C VAL A 286 -17.58 -1.91 -6.05
N ASN A 287 -16.73 -2.94 -5.91
CA ASN A 287 -16.94 -4.03 -4.95
C ASN A 287 -16.78 -3.60 -3.49
N HIS A 288 -16.14 -2.46 -3.24
CA HIS A 288 -15.88 -1.94 -1.90
C HIS A 288 -16.61 -0.62 -1.64
N GLU A 289 -17.70 -0.34 -2.37
CA GLU A 289 -18.58 0.80 -2.14
C GLU A 289 -17.88 2.17 -2.23
N LEU A 290 -16.78 2.24 -2.99
CA LEU A 290 -16.07 3.49 -3.32
C LEU A 290 -16.67 4.14 -4.57
N ASP A 291 -17.99 4.10 -4.66
CA ASP A 291 -18.77 4.47 -5.84
C ASP A 291 -18.58 5.94 -6.23
N ALA A 292 -18.44 6.84 -5.25
CA ALA A 292 -18.26 8.28 -5.50
C ALA A 292 -17.01 8.57 -6.34
N ALA A 293 -15.92 7.83 -6.09
CA ALA A 293 -14.71 7.93 -6.89
C ALA A 293 -14.87 7.28 -8.27
N ALA A 294 -15.64 6.19 -8.35
CA ALA A 294 -15.89 5.48 -9.60
C ALA A 294 -16.91 6.15 -10.53
N ALA A 295 -17.75 7.06 -10.00
CA ALA A 295 -18.80 7.76 -10.72
C ALA A 295 -18.39 9.16 -11.20
N THR A 296 -17.09 9.48 -11.22
CA THR A 296 -16.62 10.75 -11.78
C THR A 296 -16.85 10.81 -13.29
N PRO A 297 -17.11 12.01 -13.87
CA PRO A 297 -17.34 12.15 -15.31
C PRO A 297 -16.20 11.59 -16.16
N GLU A 298 -14.95 11.83 -15.76
CA GLU A 298 -13.76 11.34 -16.46
C GLU A 298 -13.72 9.81 -16.44
N CYS A 299 -14.04 9.20 -15.31
CA CYS A 299 -14.05 7.76 -15.17
C CYS A 299 -15.13 7.11 -16.03
N LEU A 300 -16.35 7.65 -15.99
CA LEU A 300 -17.46 7.18 -16.82
C LEU A 300 -17.14 7.29 -18.31
N ALA A 301 -16.51 8.40 -18.73
CA ALA A 301 -16.04 8.58 -20.11
C ALA A 301 -15.04 7.50 -20.52
N SER A 302 -14.02 7.25 -19.68
CA SER A 302 -13.01 6.22 -19.96
C SER A 302 -13.63 4.83 -19.99
N LEU A 303 -14.52 4.49 -19.04
CA LEU A 303 -15.26 3.22 -19.04
C LEU A 303 -16.05 3.04 -20.36
N CYS A 304 -16.85 4.03 -20.75
CA CYS A 304 -17.59 4.00 -22.02
C CYS A 304 -16.66 3.79 -23.23
N GLY A 305 -15.50 4.44 -23.24
CA GLY A 305 -14.49 4.26 -24.29
C GLY A 305 -13.83 2.88 -24.30
N LEU A 306 -13.84 2.15 -23.19
CA LEU A 306 -13.25 0.82 -23.01
C LEU A 306 -14.27 -0.33 -23.11
N VAL A 307 -15.54 -0.07 -23.46
CA VAL A 307 -16.61 -1.10 -23.55
C VAL A 307 -16.22 -2.29 -24.43
N ASN A 308 -15.41 -2.05 -25.47
CA ASN A 308 -14.97 -3.10 -26.40
C ASN A 308 -13.70 -3.85 -25.97
N VAL A 309 -13.08 -3.47 -24.85
CA VAL A 309 -11.98 -4.24 -24.24
C VAL A 309 -12.58 -5.42 -23.49
N LYS A 310 -12.77 -6.54 -24.18
CA LYS A 310 -13.24 -7.81 -23.60
C LYS A 310 -12.06 -8.73 -23.34
N GLU A 311 -11.48 -8.69 -22.15
CA GLU A 311 -10.43 -9.66 -21.76
C GLU A 311 -10.62 -10.13 -20.30
N ASP A 312 -10.49 -11.44 -20.09
CA ASP A 312 -10.44 -12.19 -18.82
C ASP A 312 -11.24 -11.61 -17.63
N GLY A 313 -12.54 -11.90 -17.59
CA GLY A 313 -13.35 -11.84 -16.37
C GLY A 313 -13.69 -10.45 -15.81
N VAL A 314 -13.14 -9.37 -16.38
CA VAL A 314 -13.46 -7.99 -16.00
C VAL A 314 -14.10 -7.28 -17.17
N SER A 315 -15.40 -6.99 -17.07
CA SER A 315 -16.13 -6.29 -18.12
C SER A 315 -16.56 -4.90 -17.65
N THR A 316 -16.34 -3.91 -18.51
CA THR A 316 -16.83 -2.54 -18.31
C THR A 316 -18.34 -2.54 -18.05
N TRP A 317 -19.09 -3.41 -18.73
CA TRP A 317 -20.53 -3.55 -18.52
C TRP A 317 -20.90 -4.02 -17.12
N ALA A 318 -20.15 -4.96 -16.54
CA ALA A 318 -20.39 -5.43 -15.17
C ALA A 318 -20.16 -4.30 -14.16
N ILE A 319 -19.11 -3.50 -14.35
CA ILE A 319 -18.81 -2.33 -13.52
C ILE A 319 -19.95 -1.29 -13.62
N ILE A 320 -20.32 -0.88 -14.84
CA ILE A 320 -21.40 0.08 -15.06
C ILE A 320 -22.73 -0.43 -14.48
N LYS A 321 -23.04 -1.71 -14.67
CA LYS A 321 -24.25 -2.33 -14.12
C LYS A 321 -24.27 -2.25 -12.60
N HIS A 322 -23.16 -2.50 -11.92
CA HIS A 322 -23.09 -2.41 -10.47
C HIS A 322 -23.27 -0.96 -10.00
N LEU A 323 -22.60 0.00 -10.64
CA LEU A 323 -22.75 1.43 -10.35
C LEU A 323 -24.21 1.90 -10.53
N LEU A 324 -24.86 1.50 -11.62
CA LEU A 324 -26.28 1.79 -11.87
C LEU A 324 -27.22 1.08 -10.88
N SER A 325 -26.82 -0.04 -10.30
CA SER A 325 -27.63 -0.77 -9.33
C SER A 325 -27.47 -0.21 -7.91
N GLY A 326 -26.31 0.37 -7.60
CA GLY A 326 -25.91 0.83 -6.27
C GLY A 326 -26.34 2.26 -5.90
N ALA A 327 -25.70 2.79 -4.85
CA ALA A 327 -26.04 4.09 -4.25
C ALA A 327 -25.73 5.28 -5.16
N SER A 328 -24.74 5.12 -6.06
CA SER A 328 -24.34 6.15 -7.04
C SER A 328 -25.21 6.21 -8.30
N ARG A 329 -26.28 5.41 -8.39
CA ARG A 329 -27.15 5.32 -9.59
C ARG A 329 -27.49 6.67 -10.21
N TYR A 330 -27.94 7.62 -9.38
CA TYR A 330 -28.36 8.94 -9.85
C TYR A 330 -27.19 9.70 -10.49
N GLN A 331 -26.05 9.75 -9.80
CA GLN A 331 -24.83 10.41 -10.29
C GLN A 331 -24.32 9.75 -11.57
N VAL A 332 -24.34 8.42 -11.64
CA VAL A 332 -23.90 7.65 -12.81
C VAL A 332 -24.81 7.92 -14.00
N LEU A 333 -26.14 7.89 -13.81
CA LEU A 333 -27.10 8.15 -14.88
C LEU A 333 -26.98 9.58 -15.41
N HIS A 334 -26.88 10.58 -14.52
CA HIS A 334 -26.64 11.96 -14.91
C HIS A 334 -25.28 12.16 -15.59
N GLY A 335 -24.24 11.50 -15.10
CA GLY A 335 -22.92 11.53 -15.73
C GLY A 335 -22.96 10.97 -17.16
N LEU A 336 -23.60 9.81 -17.36
CA LEU A 336 -23.76 9.20 -18.69
C LEU A 336 -24.60 10.08 -19.64
N LEU A 337 -25.66 10.72 -19.15
CA LEU A 337 -26.42 11.69 -19.95
C LEU A 337 -25.56 12.89 -20.33
N GLY A 338 -24.78 13.43 -19.39
CA GLY A 338 -23.85 14.52 -19.66
C GLY A 338 -22.80 14.18 -20.72
N LEU A 339 -22.38 12.91 -20.84
CA LEU A 339 -21.49 12.47 -21.91
C LEU A 339 -22.13 12.50 -23.31
N LEU A 340 -23.46 12.34 -23.39
CA LEU A 340 -24.21 12.46 -24.65
C LEU A 340 -24.42 13.91 -25.06
N GLU A 341 -24.51 14.81 -24.07
CA GLU A 341 -24.67 16.25 -24.26
C GLU A 341 -23.33 16.96 -24.56
N ALA A 342 -22.20 16.28 -24.32
CA ALA A 342 -20.87 16.84 -24.56
C ALA A 342 -20.60 17.08 -26.07
N PRO A 343 -20.04 18.24 -26.45
CA PRO A 343 -19.86 18.64 -27.86
C PRO A 343 -18.86 17.76 -28.61
N VAL A 344 -17.93 17.13 -27.89
CA VAL A 344 -17.06 16.08 -28.42
C VAL A 344 -17.28 14.84 -27.58
N ALA A 345 -18.15 13.98 -28.09
CA ALA A 345 -18.32 12.65 -27.57
C ALA A 345 -16.96 11.92 -27.47
N PRO A 346 -16.51 11.47 -26.28
CA PRO A 346 -15.24 10.75 -26.11
C PRO A 346 -15.17 9.46 -26.93
N PHE A 347 -16.32 8.98 -27.41
CA PHE A 347 -16.48 7.84 -28.32
C PHE A 347 -16.24 8.23 -29.80
N VAL A 348 -16.52 9.45 -30.24
CA VAL A 348 -16.40 9.84 -31.66
C VAL A 348 -14.95 10.00 -32.11
N VAL A 349 -14.07 10.50 -31.23
CA VAL A 349 -12.63 10.66 -31.54
C VAL A 349 -11.91 9.30 -31.59
N ARG A 350 -12.39 8.29 -30.86
CA ARG A 350 -11.73 6.97 -30.76
C ARG A 350 -12.01 6.02 -31.92
N TYR A 351 -13.10 6.24 -32.67
CA TYR A 351 -13.51 5.36 -33.77
C TYR A 351 -13.26 5.93 -35.16
N GLY A 352 -12.57 7.07 -35.30
CA GLY A 352 -12.22 7.60 -36.62
C GLY A 352 -13.43 7.88 -37.52
N TRP A 353 -14.57 8.29 -36.95
CA TRP A 353 -15.74 8.68 -37.75
C TRP A 353 -15.66 10.15 -38.20
N LEU A 354 -14.48 10.63 -38.63
CA LEU A 354 -14.32 11.95 -39.27
C LEU A 354 -13.11 11.94 -40.23
N SER A 355 -13.04 10.93 -41.09
CA SER A 355 -12.33 11.02 -42.37
C SER A 355 -13.23 10.42 -43.44
N GLY A 356 -14.19 11.22 -43.89
CA GLY A 356 -14.99 11.05 -45.09
C GLY A 356 -14.91 12.33 -45.89
#